data_AF-A0A8T0BDC1-F1
#
_entry.id   AF-A0A8T0BDC1-F1
#
_cell.length_a   1.000
_cell.length_b   1.000
_cell.length_c   1.000
_cell.angle_alpha   90.00
_cell.angle_beta   90.00
_cell.angle_gamma   90.00
#
_symmetry.space_group_name_H-M   'P 1'
#
loop_
_entity.id
_entity.type
_entity.pdbx_description
1 polymer ?
#
loop_
_entity_poly.entity_id
_entity_poly.type
_entity_poly.pdbx_seq_one_letter_code
_entity_poly.pdbx_strand_id
1 'polypeptide(L)'
;MAAPSKRQMLRFISQFGAFILTRFGFWNCFSMLMLFAERADVKRKPDIQVPLLYVDMAAAVLCASFMSFGVKRRWFALAAAIQLAFSTYASYVGGHVHYGDWLKVRMYSRAMAVIGAFLVLASGAGEVYRQKPRTRSLQSTGQVFLGIYLICLVYSLQHSQEDRSAYLDHIPGGEITLQLLVILFGVLALSFLSGYYVRLASQILAVLLPLIILFIDGNLGYWHRTRRVEFWNQMKLIGHNIAIFGAVLILGTDG
;
A
#
# COMPACT_ATOMS: atom_id res chain seq x y z
N MET A 1 -22.63 1.07 30.04
CA MET A 1 -21.99 1.70 28.86
C MET A 1 -22.74 1.25 27.62
N ALA A 2 -23.45 2.14 26.93
CA ALA A 2 -24.20 1.78 25.73
C ALA A 2 -23.24 1.41 24.60
N ALA A 3 -23.49 0.29 23.91
CA ALA A 3 -22.67 -0.13 22.78
C ALA A 3 -22.65 0.98 21.70
N PRO A 4 -21.49 1.27 21.09
CA PRO A 4 -21.41 2.31 20.06
C PRO A 4 -22.34 1.97 18.90
N SER A 5 -23.07 2.97 18.41
CA SER A 5 -23.97 2.78 17.27
C SER A 5 -23.16 2.34 16.03
N LYS A 6 -23.76 1.52 15.15
CA LYS A 6 -23.13 1.07 13.89
C LYS A 6 -22.54 2.23 13.06
N ARG A 7 -23.18 3.40 13.10
CA ARG A 7 -22.69 4.62 12.42
C ARG A 7 -21.42 5.18 13.07
N GLN A 8 -21.32 5.20 14.40
CA GLN A 8 -20.12 5.64 15.11
C GLN A 8 -18.95 4.70 14.84
N MET A 9 -19.19 3.39 14.82
CA MET A 9 -18.16 2.39 14.52
C MET A 9 -17.61 2.55 13.09
N LEU A 10 -18.49 2.70 12.09
CA LEU A 10 -18.06 2.92 10.70
C LEU A 10 -17.29 4.23 10.52
N ARG A 11 -17.69 5.30 11.22
CA ARG A 11 -16.93 6.57 11.22
C ARG A 11 -15.55 6.40 11.82
N PHE A 12 -15.44 5.69 12.94
CA PHE A 12 -14.16 5.43 13.59
C PHE A 12 -13.21 4.64 12.67
N ILE A 13 -13.71 3.58 12.02
CA ILE A 13 -12.92 2.78 11.07
C ILE A 13 -12.46 3.63 9.87
N SER A 14 -13.35 4.47 9.34
CA SER A 14 -13.02 5.37 8.23
C SER A 14 -11.95 6.40 8.64
N GLN A 15 -12.08 7.00 9.82
CA GLN A 15 -11.09 7.91 10.41
C GLN A 15 -9.75 7.23 10.65
N PHE A 16 -9.76 5.97 11.08
CA PHE A 16 -8.56 5.18 11.30
C PHE A 16 -7.82 4.91 9.97
N GLY A 17 -8.54 4.50 8.92
CA GLY A 17 -7.95 4.36 7.58
C GLY A 17 -7.38 5.67 7.05
N ALA A 18 -8.11 6.77 7.28
CA ALA A 18 -7.65 8.12 6.99
C ALA A 18 -6.36 8.46 7.73
N PHE A 19 -6.29 8.18 9.03
CA PHE A 19 -5.13 8.43 9.88
C PHE A 19 -3.89 7.68 9.35
N ILE A 20 -4.03 6.40 9.04
CA ILE A 20 -2.96 5.57 8.47
C ILE A 20 -2.36 6.23 7.22
N LEU A 21 -3.21 6.63 6.26
CA LEU A 21 -2.74 7.24 5.02
C LEU A 21 -2.04 8.57 5.23
N THR A 22 -2.53 9.43 6.14
CA THR A 22 -1.86 10.72 6.42
C THR A 22 -0.50 10.56 7.07
N ARG A 23 -0.27 9.44 7.78
CA ARG A 23 1.00 9.16 8.45
C ARG A 23 1.96 8.32 7.61
N PHE A 24 1.46 7.67 6.55
CA PHE A 24 2.27 6.83 5.68
C PHE A 24 3.49 7.58 5.11
N GLY A 25 3.36 8.85 4.73
CA GLY A 25 4.48 9.61 4.17
C GLY A 25 5.67 9.72 5.13
N PHE A 26 5.43 9.83 6.45
CA PHE A 26 6.50 9.80 7.45
C PHE A 26 7.17 8.42 7.54
N TRP A 27 6.37 7.36 7.55
CA TRP A 27 6.89 5.99 7.58
C TRP A 27 7.70 5.65 6.34
N ASN A 28 7.21 6.03 5.15
CA ASN A 28 7.91 5.82 3.89
C ASN A 28 9.24 6.59 3.86
N CYS A 29 9.25 7.84 4.32
CA CYS A 29 10.46 8.65 4.48
C CYS A 29 11.47 7.98 5.43
N PHE A 30 11.02 7.60 6.63
CA PHE A 30 11.87 6.93 7.62
C PHE A 30 12.45 5.61 7.10
N SER A 31 11.61 4.73 6.57
CA SER A 31 12.05 3.44 6.02
C SER A 31 12.98 3.59 4.82
N MET A 32 12.81 4.63 3.99
CA MET A 32 13.77 4.95 2.93
C MET A 32 15.12 5.41 3.48
N LEU A 33 15.17 6.31 4.48
CA LEU A 33 16.45 6.71 5.10
C LEU A 33 17.21 5.50 5.64
N MET A 34 16.50 4.66 6.38
CA MET A 34 17.09 3.49 7.00
C MET A 34 17.55 2.46 5.97
N LEU A 35 16.83 2.30 4.86
CA LEU A 35 17.25 1.48 3.73
C LEU A 35 18.55 2.01 3.10
N PHE A 36 18.67 3.33 2.93
CA PHE A 36 19.91 3.91 2.41
C PHE A 36 21.06 3.84 3.40
N ALA A 37 20.80 3.91 4.70
CA ALA A 37 21.80 3.67 5.73
C ALA A 37 22.33 2.23 5.68
N GLU A 38 21.43 1.22 5.64
CA GLU A 38 21.80 -0.20 5.51
C GLU A 38 22.64 -0.46 4.25
N ARG A 39 22.32 0.23 3.15
CA ARG A 39 23.09 0.12 1.90
C ARG A 39 24.42 0.86 1.94
N ALA A 40 24.50 1.99 2.63
CA ALA A 40 25.73 2.74 2.80
C ALA A 40 26.78 1.92 3.57
N ASP A 41 26.36 1.17 4.58
CA ASP A 41 27.23 0.26 5.34
C ASP A 41 27.88 -0.82 4.44
N VAL A 42 27.18 -1.25 3.39
CA VAL A 42 27.66 -2.23 2.40
C VAL A 42 28.23 -1.56 1.14
N LYS A 43 28.47 -0.23 1.17
CA LYS A 43 28.99 0.57 0.05
C LYS A 43 28.15 0.48 -1.24
N ARG A 44 26.84 0.21 -1.11
CA ARG A 44 25.90 0.11 -2.23
C ARG A 44 25.28 1.48 -2.53
N LYS A 45 25.18 1.83 -3.81
CA LYS A 45 24.58 3.12 -4.24
C LYS A 45 23.06 3.15 -3.99
N PRO A 46 22.49 4.32 -3.68
CA PRO A 46 21.03 4.49 -3.56
C PRO A 46 20.33 4.31 -4.92
N ASP A 47 19.06 3.92 -4.87
CA ASP A 47 18.22 3.71 -6.08
C ASP A 47 17.93 5.01 -6.84
N ILE A 48 18.00 6.15 -6.14
CA ILE A 48 17.76 7.50 -6.67
C ILE A 48 19.04 8.31 -6.52
N GLN A 49 19.29 9.23 -7.45
CA GLN A 49 20.37 10.20 -7.31
C GLN A 49 20.19 11.03 -6.03
N VAL A 50 21.28 11.19 -5.27
CA VAL A 50 21.27 11.80 -3.92
C VAL A 50 20.57 13.17 -3.85
N PRO A 51 20.72 14.10 -4.81
CA PRO A 51 20.02 15.39 -4.75
C PRO A 51 18.51 15.26 -4.90
N LEU A 52 18.06 14.41 -5.83
CA LEU A 52 16.64 14.12 -6.05
C LEU A 52 16.02 13.43 -4.85
N LEU A 53 16.80 12.58 -4.17
CA LEU A 53 16.35 11.89 -2.97
C LEU A 53 15.96 12.89 -1.87
N TYR A 54 16.81 13.85 -1.51
CA TYR A 54 16.50 14.80 -0.45
C TYR A 54 15.25 15.65 -0.76
N VAL A 55 15.08 16.05 -2.02
CA VAL A 55 13.89 16.80 -2.46
C VAL A 55 12.63 15.94 -2.36
N ASP A 56 12.69 14.69 -2.82
CA ASP A 56 11.58 13.73 -2.73
C ASP A 56 11.14 13.49 -1.29
N MET A 57 12.12 13.30 -0.40
CA MET A 57 11.92 13.09 1.02
C MET A 57 11.33 14.31 1.72
N ALA A 58 11.83 15.51 1.41
CA ALA A 58 11.27 16.75 1.93
C ALA A 58 9.82 16.93 1.46
N ALA A 59 9.54 16.67 0.19
CA ALA A 59 8.19 16.73 -0.36
C ALA A 59 7.24 15.73 0.33
N ALA A 60 7.69 14.49 0.56
CA ALA A 60 6.91 13.47 1.27
C ALA A 60 6.56 13.88 2.71
N VAL A 61 7.54 14.43 3.45
CA VAL A 61 7.36 14.91 4.83
C VAL A 61 6.41 16.11 4.88
N LEU A 62 6.56 17.07 3.96
CA LEU A 62 5.68 18.23 3.87
C LEU A 62 4.24 17.81 3.57
N CYS A 63 4.04 16.94 2.57
CA CYS A 63 2.71 16.43 2.24
C CYS A 63 2.08 15.68 3.42
N ALA A 64 2.84 14.82 4.09
CA ALA A 64 2.37 14.09 5.27
C ALA A 64 2.00 15.03 6.43
N SER A 65 2.80 16.08 6.66
CA SER A 65 2.58 17.08 7.70
C SER A 65 1.29 17.86 7.46
N PHE A 66 1.12 18.44 6.26
CA PHE A 66 -0.10 19.20 5.94
C PHE A 66 -1.36 18.33 5.95
N MET A 67 -1.27 17.10 5.45
CA MET A 67 -2.38 16.14 5.55
C MET A 67 -2.73 15.81 7.01
N SER A 68 -1.73 15.70 7.88
CA SER A 68 -1.90 15.38 9.30
C SER A 68 -2.49 16.52 10.12
N PHE A 69 -2.16 17.77 9.78
CA PHE A 69 -2.78 18.96 10.37
C PHE A 69 -4.16 19.29 9.75
N GLY A 70 -4.61 18.52 8.75
CA GLY A 70 -5.89 18.73 8.09
C GLY A 70 -5.94 19.93 7.13
N VAL A 71 -4.79 20.55 6.82
CA VAL A 71 -4.71 21.69 5.92
C VAL A 71 -4.91 21.21 4.48
N LYS A 72 -5.99 21.64 3.81
CA LYS A 72 -6.30 21.32 2.40
C LYS A 72 -6.01 19.84 2.03
N ARG A 73 -6.43 18.92 2.90
CA ARG A 73 -6.06 17.49 2.85
C ARG A 73 -6.17 16.84 1.47
N ARG A 74 -7.22 17.15 0.71
CA ARG A 74 -7.43 16.62 -0.65
C ARG A 74 -6.31 16.99 -1.63
N TRP A 75 -5.83 18.23 -1.59
CA TRP A 75 -4.76 18.72 -2.46
C TRP A 75 -3.42 18.10 -2.10
N PHE A 76 -3.11 18.00 -0.80
CA PHE A 76 -1.87 17.37 -0.36
C PHE A 76 -1.87 15.84 -0.55
N ALA A 77 -3.03 15.19 -0.49
CA ALA A 77 -3.14 13.78 -0.88
C ALA A 77 -2.86 13.59 -2.38
N LEU A 78 -3.36 14.48 -3.24
CA LEU A 78 -3.03 14.44 -4.66
C LEU A 78 -1.53 14.71 -4.91
N ALA A 79 -0.96 15.69 -4.22
CA ALA A 79 0.48 15.98 -4.28
C ALA A 79 1.31 14.77 -3.82
N ALA A 80 0.91 14.08 -2.74
CA ALA A 80 1.56 12.86 -2.28
C ALA A 80 1.47 11.72 -3.30
N ALA A 81 0.34 11.57 -4.00
CA ALA A 81 0.20 10.59 -5.07
C ALA A 81 1.17 10.87 -6.22
N ILE A 82 1.29 12.14 -6.64
CA ILE A 82 2.22 12.57 -7.71
C ILE A 82 3.67 12.39 -7.27
N GLN A 83 4.01 12.80 -6.05
CA GLN A 83 5.34 12.64 -5.48
C GLN A 83 5.75 11.16 -5.43
N LEU A 84 4.87 10.28 -4.95
CA LEU A 84 5.16 8.84 -4.89
C LEU A 84 5.29 8.22 -6.29
N ALA A 85 4.49 8.67 -7.27
CA ALA A 85 4.62 8.26 -8.66
C ALA A 85 5.98 8.67 -9.25
N PHE A 86 6.39 9.92 -9.02
CA PHE A 86 7.68 10.44 -9.47
C PHE A 86 8.85 9.70 -8.80
N SER A 87 8.79 9.49 -7.48
CA SER A 87 9.79 8.72 -6.72
C SER A 87 9.95 7.30 -7.24
N THR A 88 8.83 6.64 -7.54
CA THR A 88 8.81 5.27 -8.09
C THR A 88 9.40 5.22 -9.49
N TYR A 89 9.07 6.20 -10.34
CA TYR A 89 9.62 6.32 -11.68
C TYR A 89 11.13 6.62 -11.66
N ALA A 90 11.56 7.56 -10.82
CA ALA A 90 12.98 7.90 -10.64
C ALA A 90 13.79 6.68 -10.16
N SER A 91 13.22 5.89 -9.24
CA SER A 91 13.83 4.64 -8.78
C SER A 91 13.95 3.59 -9.90
N TYR A 92 12.97 3.53 -10.82
CA TYR A 92 13.01 2.62 -11.96
C TYR A 92 14.07 3.03 -13.00
N VAL A 93 14.08 4.31 -13.41
CA VAL A 93 15.04 4.84 -14.39
C VAL A 93 16.47 4.86 -13.84
N GLY A 94 16.63 5.03 -12.52
CA GLY A 94 17.93 5.06 -11.86
C GLY A 94 18.77 3.78 -12.05
N GLY A 95 18.16 2.65 -12.43
CA GLY A 95 18.90 1.44 -12.84
C GLY A 95 19.74 0.77 -11.75
N HIS A 96 19.75 1.31 -10.53
CA HIS A 96 20.54 0.83 -9.38
C HIS A 96 19.78 -0.20 -8.51
N VAL A 97 18.57 -0.58 -8.93
CA VAL A 97 17.72 -1.56 -8.24
C VAL A 97 18.19 -2.99 -8.56
N HIS A 98 19.24 -3.45 -7.89
CA HIS A 98 19.70 -4.85 -7.95
C HIS A 98 18.81 -5.78 -7.09
N TYR A 99 17.52 -5.88 -7.42
CA TYR A 99 16.61 -6.87 -6.84
C TYR A 99 16.19 -7.87 -7.92
N GLY A 100 15.84 -9.08 -7.49
CA GLY A 100 15.22 -10.08 -8.38
C GLY A 100 13.91 -9.53 -8.97
N ASP A 101 13.55 -10.03 -10.16
CA ASP A 101 12.42 -9.47 -10.92
C ASP A 101 11.09 -9.58 -10.17
N TRP A 102 10.87 -10.68 -9.44
CA TRP A 102 9.69 -10.86 -8.60
C TRP A 102 9.61 -9.86 -7.44
N LEU A 103 10.73 -9.55 -6.81
CA LEU A 103 10.79 -8.54 -5.74
C LEU A 103 10.52 -7.13 -6.29
N LYS A 104 11.00 -6.82 -7.50
CA LYS A 104 10.65 -5.56 -8.19
C LYS A 104 9.15 -5.47 -8.47
N VAL A 105 8.53 -6.53 -8.99
CA VAL A 105 7.08 -6.58 -9.22
C VAL A 105 6.32 -6.33 -7.91
N ARG A 106 6.75 -6.92 -6.80
CA ARG A 106 6.15 -6.69 -5.47
C ARG A 106 6.32 -5.25 -4.98
N MET A 107 7.48 -4.63 -5.20
CA MET A 107 7.72 -3.23 -4.84
C MET A 107 6.84 -2.27 -5.67
N TYR A 108 6.85 -2.42 -7.00
CA TYR A 108 6.13 -1.51 -7.90
C TYR A 108 4.61 -1.67 -7.79
N SER A 109 4.10 -2.90 -7.71
CA SER A 109 2.65 -3.13 -7.55
C SER A 109 2.11 -2.51 -6.26
N ARG A 110 2.85 -2.62 -5.15
CA ARG A 110 2.47 -1.99 -3.87
C ARG A 110 2.58 -0.46 -3.92
N ALA A 111 3.61 0.08 -4.57
CA ALA A 111 3.73 1.53 -4.77
C ALA A 111 2.53 2.08 -5.58
N MET A 112 2.15 1.39 -6.66
CA MET A 112 0.97 1.73 -7.47
C MET A 112 -0.33 1.71 -6.66
N ALA A 113 -0.52 0.70 -5.82
CA ALA A 113 -1.68 0.63 -4.93
C ALA A 113 -1.70 1.78 -3.91
N VAL A 114 -0.55 2.19 -3.37
CA VAL A 114 -0.49 3.34 -2.45
C VAL A 114 -0.75 4.67 -3.16
N ILE A 115 -0.31 4.83 -4.41
CA ILE A 115 -0.71 5.97 -5.26
C ILE A 115 -2.25 5.98 -5.39
N GLY A 116 -2.85 4.81 -5.68
CA GLY A 116 -4.30 4.64 -5.70
C GLY A 116 -4.97 4.99 -4.37
N ALA A 117 -4.37 4.59 -3.25
CA ALA A 117 -4.84 4.90 -1.91
C ALA A 117 -4.88 6.41 -1.65
N PHE A 118 -3.86 7.14 -2.07
CA PHE A 118 -3.83 8.61 -1.99
C PHE A 118 -4.86 9.28 -2.91
N LEU A 119 -5.13 8.72 -4.10
CA LEU A 119 -6.19 9.22 -4.99
C LEU A 119 -7.59 9.02 -4.38
N VAL A 120 -7.84 7.87 -3.75
CA VAL A 120 -9.06 7.63 -2.98
C VAL A 120 -9.19 8.68 -1.89
N LEU A 121 -8.13 8.95 -1.13
CA LEU A 121 -8.17 9.98 -0.10
C LEU A 121 -8.40 11.39 -0.66
N ALA A 122 -7.74 11.73 -1.78
CA ALA A 122 -7.89 13.01 -2.48
C ALA A 122 -9.31 13.23 -3.00
N SER A 123 -10.07 12.16 -3.29
CA SER A 123 -11.46 12.24 -3.71
C SER A 123 -12.42 12.77 -2.62
N GLY A 124 -11.97 12.84 -1.36
CA GLY A 124 -12.79 13.17 -0.20
C GLY A 124 -13.48 11.96 0.44
N ALA A 125 -13.03 10.75 0.10
CA ALA A 125 -13.41 9.52 0.79
C ALA A 125 -12.86 9.55 2.23
N GLY A 126 -13.71 9.24 3.23
CA GLY A 126 -13.34 9.27 4.66
C GLY A 126 -13.30 10.64 5.36
N GLU A 127 -13.71 11.74 4.72
CA GLU A 127 -13.94 13.02 5.41
C GLU A 127 -15.32 13.04 6.10
N VAL A 128 -15.34 13.27 7.42
CA VAL A 128 -16.57 13.29 8.24
C VAL A 128 -17.41 14.54 7.98
N TYR A 129 -16.77 15.69 7.75
CA TYR A 129 -17.43 16.96 7.44
C TYR A 129 -17.08 17.38 6.01
N ARG A 130 -17.90 16.95 5.04
CA ARG A 130 -17.69 17.29 3.62
C ARG A 130 -18.18 18.70 3.33
N GLN A 131 -17.24 19.60 3.02
CA GLN A 131 -17.57 20.91 2.45
C GLN A 131 -17.70 20.88 0.92
N LYS A 132 -17.08 19.90 0.24
CA LYS A 132 -17.13 19.74 -1.23
C LYS A 132 -17.60 18.34 -1.64
N PRO A 133 -18.34 18.22 -2.76
CA PRO A 133 -18.77 16.93 -3.31
C PRO A 133 -17.57 16.04 -3.66
N ARG A 134 -17.81 14.72 -3.75
CA ARG A 134 -16.78 13.73 -4.12
C ARG A 134 -16.42 13.86 -5.59
N THR A 135 -15.13 13.76 -5.90
CA THR A 135 -14.66 13.60 -7.28
C THR A 135 -14.67 12.11 -7.66
N ARG A 136 -15.71 11.69 -8.38
CA ARG A 136 -15.88 10.28 -8.78
C ARG A 136 -14.74 9.75 -9.66
N SER A 137 -14.13 10.62 -10.47
CA SER A 137 -12.99 10.26 -11.32
C SER A 137 -11.78 9.82 -10.49
N LEU A 138 -11.35 10.61 -9.50
CA LEU A 138 -10.20 10.27 -8.65
C LEU A 138 -10.43 8.98 -7.86
N GLN A 139 -11.65 8.81 -7.32
CA GLN A 139 -11.99 7.59 -6.58
C GLN A 139 -11.94 6.36 -7.49
N SER A 140 -12.51 6.45 -8.70
CA SER A 140 -12.49 5.37 -9.69
C SER A 140 -11.05 5.03 -10.11
N THR A 141 -10.22 6.03 -10.42
CA THR A 141 -8.80 5.81 -10.73
C THR A 141 -8.06 5.12 -9.58
N GLY A 142 -8.31 5.52 -8.34
CA GLY A 142 -7.72 4.87 -7.17
C GLY A 142 -8.16 3.41 -6.99
N GLN A 143 -9.43 3.09 -7.27
CA GLN A 143 -9.94 1.73 -7.28
C GLN A 143 -9.27 0.87 -8.37
N VAL A 144 -9.08 1.43 -9.57
CA VAL A 144 -8.38 0.75 -10.66
C VAL A 144 -6.95 0.38 -10.27
N PHE A 145 -6.21 1.28 -9.61
CA PHE A 145 -4.86 0.96 -9.13
C PHE A 145 -4.83 -0.14 -8.07
N LEU A 146 -5.82 -0.19 -7.16
CA LEU A 146 -5.97 -1.32 -6.23
C LEU A 146 -6.27 -2.63 -6.98
N GLY A 147 -7.11 -2.58 -8.02
CA GLY A 147 -7.39 -3.72 -8.88
C GLY A 147 -6.15 -4.25 -9.61
N ILE A 148 -5.35 -3.36 -10.20
CA ILE A 148 -4.09 -3.71 -10.86
C ILE A 148 -3.13 -4.37 -9.87
N TYR A 149 -3.02 -3.84 -8.66
CA TYR A 149 -2.20 -4.45 -7.61
C TYR A 149 -2.63 -5.87 -7.26
N LEU A 150 -3.93 -6.13 -7.14
CA LEU A 150 -4.45 -7.48 -6.87
C LEU A 150 -4.18 -8.44 -8.04
N ILE A 151 -4.24 -7.97 -9.29
CA ILE A 151 -3.82 -8.77 -10.45
C ILE A 151 -2.34 -9.11 -10.36
N CYS A 152 -1.48 -8.14 -10.06
CA CYS A 152 -0.05 -8.38 -9.88
C CYS A 152 0.22 -9.37 -8.75
N LEU A 153 -0.55 -9.29 -7.65
CA LEU A 153 -0.43 -10.22 -6.53
C LEU A 153 -0.84 -11.65 -6.94
N VAL A 154 -1.96 -11.81 -7.65
CA VAL A 154 -2.39 -13.10 -8.23
C VAL A 154 -1.32 -13.67 -9.16
N TYR A 155 -0.79 -12.84 -10.05
CA TYR A 155 0.24 -13.24 -11.00
C TYR A 155 1.52 -13.69 -10.30
N SER A 156 1.96 -12.93 -9.29
CA SER A 156 3.14 -13.28 -8.47
C SER A 156 2.92 -14.59 -7.72
N LEU A 157 1.75 -14.82 -7.15
CA LEU A 157 1.43 -16.07 -6.43
C LEU A 157 1.45 -17.30 -7.35
N GLN A 158 1.09 -17.15 -8.63
CA GLN A 158 1.09 -18.26 -9.58
C GLN A 158 2.48 -18.57 -10.14
N HIS A 159 3.31 -17.55 -10.38
CA HIS A 159 4.57 -17.71 -11.11
C HIS A 159 5.82 -17.62 -10.23
N SER A 160 5.78 -16.86 -9.12
CA SER A 160 6.91 -16.72 -8.20
C SER A 160 6.92 -17.86 -7.20
N GLN A 161 7.94 -18.71 -7.29
CA GLN A 161 8.18 -19.75 -6.29
C GLN A 161 8.46 -19.17 -4.89
N GLU A 162 9.02 -17.97 -4.82
CA GLU A 162 9.39 -17.32 -3.54
C GLU A 162 8.17 -16.84 -2.77
N ASP A 163 7.21 -16.22 -3.47
CA ASP A 163 5.95 -15.80 -2.85
C ASP A 163 5.09 -17.03 -2.54
N ARG A 164 5.03 -18.01 -3.45
CA ARG A 164 4.28 -19.26 -3.23
C ARG A 164 4.72 -19.99 -1.97
N SER A 165 6.03 -20.16 -1.76
CA SER A 165 6.56 -20.84 -0.57
C SER A 165 6.25 -20.08 0.72
N ALA A 166 6.37 -18.75 0.73
CA ALA A 166 6.02 -17.94 1.90
C ALA A 166 4.57 -18.15 2.35
N TYR A 167 3.64 -18.31 1.40
CA TYR A 167 2.23 -18.58 1.68
C TYR A 167 1.98 -20.03 2.12
N LEU A 168 2.63 -21.02 1.48
CA LEU A 168 2.45 -22.43 1.83
C LEU A 168 2.95 -22.76 3.24
N ASP A 169 3.99 -22.07 3.73
CA ASP A 169 4.53 -22.30 5.06
C ASP A 169 3.56 -21.93 6.20
N HIS A 170 2.60 -21.02 5.94
CA HIS A 170 1.70 -20.48 6.97
C HIS A 170 0.23 -20.85 6.78
N ILE A 171 -0.15 -21.33 5.59
CA ILE A 171 -1.56 -21.60 5.27
C ILE A 171 -1.93 -23.07 5.55
N PRO A 172 -2.92 -23.33 6.42
CA PRO A 172 -3.47 -24.67 6.59
C PRO A 172 -4.22 -25.09 5.31
N GLY A 173 -3.96 -26.32 4.85
CA GLY A 173 -4.54 -26.88 3.62
C GLY A 173 -3.68 -26.75 2.37
N GLY A 174 -2.46 -26.21 2.49
CA GLY A 174 -1.43 -26.27 1.46
C GLY A 174 -1.87 -25.65 0.12
N GLU A 175 -1.67 -26.38 -0.97
CA GLU A 175 -1.87 -25.84 -2.33
C GLU A 175 -3.34 -25.52 -2.66
N ILE A 176 -4.31 -26.26 -2.09
CA ILE A 176 -5.74 -26.05 -2.37
C ILE A 176 -6.17 -24.69 -1.84
N THR A 177 -5.83 -24.39 -0.59
CA THR A 177 -6.15 -23.10 0.04
C THR A 177 -5.47 -21.96 -0.70
N LEU A 178 -4.24 -22.17 -1.18
CA LEU A 178 -3.53 -21.18 -2.00
C LEU A 178 -4.26 -20.91 -3.33
N GLN A 179 -4.74 -21.94 -4.03
CA GLN A 179 -5.50 -21.76 -5.27
C GLN A 179 -6.83 -21.04 -5.02
N LEU A 180 -7.54 -21.35 -3.93
CA LEU A 180 -8.75 -20.64 -3.54
C LEU A 180 -8.47 -19.15 -3.26
N LEU A 181 -7.36 -18.85 -2.58
CA LEU A 181 -6.91 -17.49 -2.31
C LEU A 181 -6.59 -16.73 -3.60
N VAL A 182 -5.95 -17.39 -4.56
CA VAL A 182 -5.67 -16.83 -5.90
C VAL A 182 -6.96 -16.49 -6.64
N ILE A 183 -7.94 -17.40 -6.65
CA ILE A 183 -9.26 -17.15 -7.25
C ILE A 183 -9.93 -15.97 -6.54
N LEU A 184 -9.90 -15.96 -5.20
CA LEU A 184 -10.50 -14.88 -4.40
C LEU A 184 -9.89 -13.52 -4.74
N PHE A 185 -8.56 -13.39 -4.78
CA PHE A 185 -7.91 -12.14 -5.16
C PHE A 185 -8.21 -11.75 -6.61
N GLY A 186 -8.35 -12.71 -7.53
CA GLY A 186 -8.77 -12.45 -8.90
C GLY A 186 -10.18 -11.85 -8.98
N VAL A 187 -11.13 -12.42 -8.23
CA VAL A 187 -12.51 -11.89 -8.15
C VAL A 187 -12.53 -10.50 -7.51
N LEU A 188 -11.75 -10.29 -6.45
CA LEU A 188 -11.61 -8.96 -5.82
C LEU A 188 -11.02 -7.95 -6.81
N ALA A 189 -9.99 -8.32 -7.58
CA ALA A 189 -9.38 -7.47 -8.59
C ALA A 189 -10.40 -7.03 -9.65
N LEU A 190 -11.17 -7.97 -10.20
CA LEU A 190 -12.24 -7.68 -11.15
C LEU A 190 -13.32 -6.76 -10.56
N SER A 191 -13.64 -6.93 -9.28
CA SER A 191 -14.60 -6.06 -8.58
C SER A 191 -14.09 -4.62 -8.50
N PHE A 192 -12.81 -4.42 -8.20
CA PHE A 192 -12.20 -3.09 -8.17
C PHE A 192 -12.08 -2.46 -9.56
N LEU A 193 -11.73 -3.24 -10.60
CA LEU A 193 -11.58 -2.74 -11.97
C LEU A 193 -12.92 -2.39 -12.63
N SER A 194 -13.95 -3.21 -12.39
CA SER A 194 -15.30 -2.95 -12.91
C SER A 194 -16.05 -1.87 -12.13
N GLY A 195 -15.60 -1.54 -10.91
CA GLY A 195 -16.32 -0.67 -9.99
C GLY A 195 -17.57 -1.31 -9.37
N TYR A 196 -17.79 -2.61 -9.59
CA TYR A 196 -18.94 -3.34 -9.07
C TYR A 196 -18.63 -3.98 -7.71
N TYR A 197 -19.58 -3.90 -6.77
CA TYR A 197 -19.42 -4.42 -5.39
C TYR A 197 -18.15 -3.98 -4.65
N VAL A 198 -17.56 -2.82 -4.99
CA VAL A 198 -16.30 -2.33 -4.40
C VAL A 198 -16.33 -2.31 -2.88
N ARG A 199 -17.48 -1.96 -2.28
CA ARG A 199 -17.62 -1.94 -0.82
C ARG A 199 -17.44 -3.33 -0.20
N LEU A 200 -18.09 -4.34 -0.76
CA LEU A 200 -18.00 -5.72 -0.28
C LEU A 200 -16.59 -6.28 -0.52
N ALA A 201 -16.03 -6.03 -1.71
CA ALA A 201 -14.65 -6.39 -2.03
C ALA A 201 -13.65 -5.74 -1.04
N SER A 202 -13.86 -4.47 -0.69
CA SER A 202 -13.04 -3.78 0.30
C SER A 202 -13.20 -4.34 1.71
N GLN A 203 -14.40 -4.76 2.11
CA GLN A 203 -14.62 -5.39 3.41
C GLN A 203 -13.91 -6.75 3.50
N ILE A 204 -13.98 -7.57 2.47
CA ILE A 204 -13.24 -8.84 2.40
C ILE A 204 -11.73 -8.57 2.46
N LEU A 205 -11.25 -7.63 1.65
CA LEU A 205 -9.83 -7.30 1.60
C LEU A 205 -9.33 -6.68 2.92
N ALA A 206 -10.17 -5.96 3.66
CA ALA A 206 -9.86 -5.45 5.00
C ALA A 206 -9.63 -6.57 6.03
N VAL A 207 -10.24 -7.74 5.85
CA VAL A 207 -9.98 -8.91 6.69
C VAL A 207 -8.72 -9.63 6.26
N LEU A 208 -8.48 -9.74 4.95
CA LEU A 208 -7.33 -10.47 4.41
C LEU A 208 -5.99 -9.73 4.58
N LEU A 209 -5.95 -8.41 4.35
CA LEU A 209 -4.69 -7.65 4.37
C LEU A 209 -3.94 -7.73 5.71
N PRO A 210 -4.58 -7.57 6.88
CA PRO A 210 -3.88 -7.74 8.16
C PRO A 210 -3.26 -9.12 8.33
N LEU A 211 -3.92 -10.18 7.85
CA LEU A 211 -3.39 -11.55 7.89
C LEU A 211 -2.17 -11.68 7.00
N ILE A 212 -2.22 -11.13 5.78
CA ILE A 212 -1.06 -11.11 4.86
C ILE A 212 0.10 -10.32 5.45
N ILE A 213 -0.17 -9.15 6.03
CA ILE A 213 0.85 -8.30 6.64
C ILE A 213 1.53 -9.04 7.80
N LEU A 214 0.76 -9.70 8.66
CA LEU A 214 1.29 -10.33 9.87
C LEU A 214 2.00 -11.65 9.56
N PHE A 215 1.38 -12.55 8.79
CA PHE A 215 1.90 -13.89 8.57
C PHE A 215 2.88 -13.98 7.39
N ILE A 216 2.65 -13.22 6.32
CA ILE A 216 3.50 -13.30 5.12
C ILE A 216 4.59 -12.24 5.15
N ASP A 217 4.22 -10.96 5.24
CA ASP A 217 5.22 -9.89 5.23
C ASP A 217 6.02 -9.83 6.54
N GLY A 218 5.36 -10.12 7.67
CA GLY A 218 5.95 -10.13 9.01
C GLY A 218 6.92 -11.29 9.26
N ASN A 219 7.01 -12.27 8.36
CA ASN A 219 8.01 -13.32 8.44
C ASN A 219 9.40 -12.82 8.00
N LEU A 220 10.00 -11.99 8.85
CA LEU A 220 11.32 -11.41 8.65
C LEU A 220 12.41 -12.49 8.54
N GLY A 221 12.24 -13.65 9.20
CA GLY A 221 13.17 -14.76 9.11
C GLY A 221 13.26 -15.32 7.68
N TYR A 222 12.11 -15.55 7.04
CA TYR A 222 12.07 -16.01 5.65
C TYR A 222 12.65 -14.97 4.69
N TRP A 223 12.16 -13.72 4.74
CA TRP A 223 12.57 -12.69 3.79
C TRP A 223 14.03 -12.26 3.97
N HIS A 224 14.47 -12.02 5.19
CA HIS A 224 15.82 -11.51 5.46
C HIS A 224 16.86 -12.63 5.48
N ARG A 225 16.61 -13.75 6.17
CA ARG A 225 17.64 -14.80 6.31
C ARG A 225 17.68 -15.75 5.12
N THR A 226 16.51 -16.13 4.58
CA THR A 226 16.44 -17.15 3.51
C THR A 226 16.55 -16.50 2.13
N ARG A 227 15.81 -15.41 1.90
CA ARG A 227 15.78 -14.71 0.59
C ARG A 227 16.74 -13.53 0.48
N ARG A 228 17.51 -13.23 1.54
CA ARG A 228 18.51 -12.15 1.60
C ARG A 228 17.94 -10.77 1.18
N VAL A 229 16.67 -10.52 1.48
CA VAL A 229 16.06 -9.21 1.27
C VAL A 229 16.54 -8.25 2.36
N GLU A 230 16.94 -7.04 1.97
CA GLU A 230 17.33 -5.97 2.89
C GLU A 230 16.20 -5.70 3.90
N PHE A 231 16.57 -5.59 5.18
CA PHE A 231 15.59 -5.54 6.27
C PHE A 231 14.65 -4.34 6.12
N TRP A 232 15.22 -3.17 5.84
CA TRP A 232 14.44 -1.94 5.70
C TRP A 232 13.60 -1.90 4.42
N ASN A 233 13.98 -2.65 3.39
CA ASN A 233 13.13 -2.82 2.22
C ASN A 233 11.86 -3.61 2.58
N GLN A 234 11.99 -4.64 3.44
CA GLN A 234 10.83 -5.37 3.93
C GLN A 234 9.93 -4.51 4.83
N MET A 235 10.52 -3.71 5.73
CA MET A 235 9.75 -2.76 6.55
C MET A 235 9.03 -1.69 5.71
N LYS A 236 9.66 -1.24 4.63
CA LYS A 236 9.04 -0.37 3.63
C LYS A 236 7.86 -1.07 2.95
N LEU A 237 8.02 -2.32 2.51
CA LEU A 237 6.96 -3.11 1.87
C LEU A 237 5.76 -3.39 2.80
N ILE A 238 6.01 -3.64 4.09
CA ILE A 238 4.99 -3.72 5.14
C ILE A 238 4.23 -2.40 5.24
N GLY A 239 4.98 -1.28 5.29
CA GLY A 239 4.40 0.06 5.31
C GLY A 239 3.44 0.34 4.16
N HIS A 240 3.81 -0.08 2.93
CA HIS A 240 2.95 0.07 1.76
C HIS A 240 1.65 -0.72 1.93
N ASN A 241 1.72 -1.98 2.40
CA ASN A 241 0.51 -2.78 2.64
C ASN A 241 -0.36 -2.20 3.76
N ILE A 242 0.22 -1.61 4.81
CA ILE A 242 -0.53 -0.89 5.85
C ILE A 242 -1.26 0.32 5.24
N ALA A 243 -0.63 1.08 4.33
CA ALA A 243 -1.30 2.17 3.63
C ALA A 243 -2.44 1.69 2.72
N ILE A 244 -2.23 0.60 1.96
CA ILE A 244 -3.27 -0.04 1.14
C ILE A 244 -4.45 -0.44 2.04
N PHE A 245 -4.18 -1.06 3.18
CA PHE A 245 -5.20 -1.40 4.17
C PHE A 245 -5.98 -0.16 4.64
N GLY A 246 -5.31 0.98 4.88
CA GLY A 246 -5.96 2.25 5.20
C GLY A 246 -6.97 2.71 4.14
N ALA A 247 -6.64 2.60 2.85
CA ALA A 247 -7.58 2.92 1.77
C ALA A 247 -8.74 1.94 1.67
N VAL A 248 -8.47 0.65 1.86
CA VAL A 248 -9.49 -0.41 1.84
C VAL A 248 -10.49 -0.22 2.98
N LEU A 249 -10.04 0.21 4.17
CA LEU A 249 -10.93 0.59 5.28
C LEU A 249 -11.84 1.77 4.91
N ILE A 250 -11.29 2.79 4.26
CA ILE A 250 -12.09 3.94 3.78
C ILE A 250 -13.14 3.46 2.78
N LEU A 251 -12.77 2.64 1.78
CA LEU A 251 -13.70 2.16 0.75
C LEU A 251 -14.74 1.17 1.29
N GLY A 252 -14.39 0.33 2.26
CA GLY A 252 -15.31 -0.64 2.88
C GLY A 252 -16.34 0.01 3.81
N THR A 253 -16.02 1.20 4.32
CA THR A 253 -16.89 1.98 5.22
C THR A 253 -17.65 3.09 4.49
N ASP A 254 -17.17 3.53 3.32
CA ASP A 254 -17.83 4.51 2.47
C ASP A 254 -19.15 3.94 1.91
N GLY A 255 -20.27 4.42 2.46
CA GLY A 255 -21.65 4.14 2.05
C GLY A 255 -22.53 5.34 2.34
#